data_AF-A0A9W3CC66-F1
#
_entry.id   AF-A0A9W3CC66-F1
#
_cell.length_a   1.000
_cell.length_b   1.000
_cell.length_c   1.000
_cell.angle_alpha   90.00
_cell.angle_beta   90.00
_cell.angle_gamma   90.00
#
_symmetry.space_group_name_H-M   'P 1'
#
loop_
_entity.id
_entity.type
_entity.pdbx_description
1 polymer ?
#
loop_
_entity_poly.entity_id
_entity_poly.type
_entity_poly.pdbx_seq_one_letter_code
_entity_poly.pdbx_strand_id
1 'polypeptide(L)'
;MDEEELTEQETALYDRQIRVWGANAQRRLTKSHILVSGIKGTVAEFCKNIVLAGVGSVTLMDDRLVNEEPLNANFLIPPDENAYRGRTVAEICCDSLRGFNPMVLVSVVKDVCQ
;
A
#
# COMPACT_ATOMS: atom_id res chain seq x y z
N MET A 1 22.30 -6.22 18.72
CA MET A 1 20.98 -5.74 18.23
C MET A 1 20.29 -6.97 17.74
N ASP A 2 19.30 -7.44 18.49
CA ASP A 2 18.56 -8.65 18.14
C ASP A 2 17.71 -8.34 16.91
N GLU A 3 18.10 -8.91 15.76
CA GLU A 3 17.27 -8.86 14.58
C GLU A 3 16.08 -9.78 14.81
N GLU A 4 14.95 -9.17 15.16
CA GLU A 4 13.66 -9.83 15.22
C GLU A 4 13.44 -10.69 13.96
N GLU A 5 13.26 -11.99 14.16
CA GLU A 5 13.10 -12.94 13.06
C GLU A 5 11.71 -12.80 12.43
N LEU A 6 11.61 -13.16 11.14
CA LEU A 6 10.32 -13.26 10.47
C LEU A 6 9.52 -14.38 11.11
N THR A 7 8.23 -14.17 11.32
CA THR A 7 7.33 -15.22 11.78
C THR A 7 7.25 -16.36 10.77
N GLU A 8 6.80 -17.55 11.19
CA GLU A 8 6.58 -18.67 10.27
C GLU A 8 5.57 -18.31 9.17
N GLN A 9 4.53 -17.55 9.53
CA GLN A 9 3.53 -17.07 8.58
C GLN A 9 4.13 -16.12 7.54
N GLU A 10 4.97 -15.15 7.95
CA GLU A 10 5.65 -14.25 7.02
C GLU A 10 6.65 -14.99 6.15
N THR A 11 7.37 -15.95 6.72
CA THR A 11 8.34 -16.76 5.99
C THR A 11 7.65 -17.59 4.91
N ALA A 12 6.49 -18.18 5.22
CA ALA A 12 5.70 -18.93 4.24
C ALA A 12 5.10 -18.01 3.15
N LEU A 13 4.57 -16.84 3.54
CA LEU A 13 3.98 -15.87 2.60
C LEU A 13 5.03 -15.29 1.64
N TYR A 14 6.23 -15.00 2.14
CA TYR A 14 7.29 -14.33 1.38
C TYR A 14 8.39 -15.28 0.88
N ASP A 15 8.22 -16.61 0.96
CA ASP A 15 9.25 -17.60 0.58
C ASP A 15 9.89 -17.31 -0.78
N ARG A 16 9.08 -17.07 -1.83
CA ARG A 16 9.60 -16.77 -3.17
C ARG A 16 10.41 -15.49 -3.22
N GLN A 17 10.01 -14.48 -2.45
CA GLN A 17 10.68 -13.18 -2.40
C GLN A 17 12.01 -13.30 -1.62
N ILE A 18 11.99 -14.02 -0.50
CA ILE A 18 13.17 -14.35 0.31
C ILE A 18 14.21 -15.11 -0.52
N ARG A 19 13.81 -16.01 -1.43
CA ARG A 19 14.75 -16.70 -2.33
C ARG A 19 15.46 -15.78 -3.32
N VAL A 20 14.87 -14.62 -3.64
CA VAL A 20 15.45 -13.65 -4.58
C VAL A 20 16.40 -12.70 -3.86
N TRP A 21 15.97 -12.07 -2.76
CA TRP A 21 16.75 -11.01 -2.10
C TRP A 21 17.27 -11.36 -0.70
N GLY A 22 16.95 -12.54 -0.17
CA GLY A 22 17.40 -13.01 1.14
C GLY A 22 16.53 -12.55 2.31
N ALA A 23 16.59 -13.29 3.42
CA ALA A 23 15.78 -13.03 4.61
C ALA A 23 16.07 -11.66 5.24
N ASN A 24 17.34 -11.22 5.26
CA ASN A 24 17.72 -9.93 5.82
C ASN A 24 17.11 -8.76 5.04
N ALA A 25 17.02 -8.86 3.71
CA ALA A 25 16.36 -7.84 2.90
C ALA A 25 14.86 -7.80 3.20
N GLN A 26 14.21 -8.96 3.33
CA GLN A 26 12.80 -9.05 3.72
C GLN A 26 12.55 -8.43 5.11
N ARG A 27 13.39 -8.71 6.11
CA ARG A 27 13.31 -8.09 7.44
C ARG A 27 13.44 -6.56 7.39
N ARG A 28 14.25 -6.02 6.49
CA ARG A 28 14.37 -4.57 6.30
C ARG A 28 13.11 -3.98 5.66
N LEU A 29 12.47 -4.69 4.74
CA LEU A 29 11.19 -4.29 4.15
C LEU A 29 10.09 -4.25 5.22
N THR A 30 9.95 -5.29 6.05
CA THR A 30 8.92 -5.33 7.10
C THR A 30 9.08 -4.23 8.16
N LYS A 31 10.28 -3.64 8.29
CA LYS A 31 10.56 -2.48 9.17
C LYS A 31 10.48 -1.12 8.47
N SER A 32 10.19 -1.09 7.17
CA SER A 32 10.10 0.13 6.39
C SER A 32 8.71 0.76 6.46
N HIS A 33 8.66 2.08 6.71
CA HIS A 33 7.44 2.87 6.75
C HIS A 33 7.47 3.90 5.61
N ILE A 34 6.50 3.83 4.70
CA ILE A 34 6.48 4.61 3.46
C ILE A 34 5.30 5.58 3.49
N LEU A 35 5.56 6.87 3.28
CA LEU A 35 4.52 7.87 2.99
C LEU A 35 4.43 8.05 1.48
N VAL A 36 3.21 8.00 0.95
CA VAL A 36 2.92 8.25 -0.47
C VAL A 36 2.04 9.49 -0.58
N SER A 37 2.58 10.53 -1.20
CA SER A 37 1.89 11.80 -1.45
C SER A 37 1.41 11.88 -2.89
N GLY A 38 0.10 11.87 -3.09
CA GLY A 38 -0.55 11.93 -4.40
C GLY A 38 -0.53 10.60 -5.15
N ILE A 39 -1.72 10.05 -5.41
CA ILE A 39 -1.92 8.75 -6.04
C ILE A 39 -2.52 8.96 -7.44
N LYS A 40 -1.69 8.69 -8.45
CA LYS A 40 -2.08 8.55 -9.86
C LYS A 40 -1.82 7.11 -10.31
N GLY A 41 -2.13 6.77 -11.57
CA GLY A 41 -1.98 5.40 -12.07
C GLY A 41 -0.63 4.74 -11.80
N THR A 42 0.47 5.42 -12.12
CA THR A 42 1.83 4.89 -11.85
C THR A 42 2.08 4.69 -10.35
N VAL A 43 1.59 5.61 -9.52
CA VAL A 43 1.76 5.52 -8.06
C VAL A 43 0.90 4.40 -7.49
N ALA A 44 -0.28 4.13 -8.05
CA ALA A 44 -1.11 2.98 -7.67
C ALA A 44 -0.38 1.65 -7.90
N GLU A 45 0.31 1.50 -9.04
CA GLU A 45 1.16 0.34 -9.34
C GLU A 45 2.32 0.22 -8.36
N PHE A 46 2.97 1.34 -8.04
CA PHE A 46 4.01 1.39 -7.02
C PHE A 46 3.47 0.91 -5.65
N CYS A 47 2.34 1.45 -5.20
CA CYS A 47 1.69 1.07 -3.93
C CYS A 47 1.38 -0.43 -3.87
N LYS A 48 0.79 -0.99 -4.94
CA LYS A 48 0.54 -2.43 -5.03
C LYS A 48 1.82 -3.24 -4.89
N ASN A 49 2.88 -2.85 -5.58
CA ASN A 49 4.14 -3.58 -5.54
C ASN A 49 4.79 -3.54 -4.15
N ILE A 50 4.82 -2.39 -3.47
CA ILE A 50 5.41 -2.31 -2.12
C ILE A 50 4.56 -3.03 -1.06
N VAL A 51 3.23 -3.01 -1.20
CA VAL A 51 2.33 -3.76 -0.31
C VAL A 51 2.50 -5.27 -0.51
N LEU A 52 2.58 -5.75 -1.76
CA LEU A 52 2.88 -7.16 -2.05
C LEU A 52 4.30 -7.56 -1.63
N ALA A 53 5.24 -6.62 -1.63
CA ALA A 53 6.61 -6.83 -1.14
C ALA A 53 6.69 -7.00 0.39
N GLY A 54 5.61 -6.67 1.12
CA GLY A 54 5.55 -6.84 2.56
C GLY A 54 6.30 -5.76 3.34
N VAL A 55 6.14 -4.50 2.94
CA VAL A 55 6.63 -3.38 3.76
C VAL A 55 5.88 -3.27 5.09
N GLY A 56 6.50 -2.69 6.12
CA GLY A 56 5.86 -2.56 7.44
C GLY A 56 4.58 -1.73 7.42
N SER A 57 4.64 -0.55 6.79
CA SER A 57 3.45 0.27 6.59
C SER A 57 3.51 1.17 5.37
N VAL A 58 2.32 1.47 4.85
CA VAL A 58 2.10 2.50 3.83
C VAL A 58 1.09 3.52 4.36
N THR A 59 1.48 4.79 4.39
CA THR A 59 0.60 5.92 4.70
C THR A 59 0.29 6.65 3.41
N LEU A 60 -0.99 6.81 3.09
CA LEU A 60 -1.47 7.47 1.88
C LEU A 60 -1.93 8.89 2.20
N MET A 61 -1.49 9.85 1.39
CA MET A 61 -1.87 11.25 1.51
C MET A 61 -2.32 11.76 0.14
N ASP A 62 -3.63 11.84 -0.05
CA ASP A 62 -4.26 12.35 -1.27
C ASP A 62 -5.72 12.73 -1.01
N ASP A 63 -5.94 13.99 -0.66
CA ASP A 63 -7.26 14.53 -0.29
C ASP A 63 -8.15 14.84 -1.49
N ARG A 64 -7.69 14.61 -2.72
CA ARG A 64 -8.50 14.81 -3.92
C ARG A 64 -9.67 13.83 -3.90
N LEU A 65 -10.87 14.32 -4.20
CA LEU A 65 -12.02 13.47 -4.44
C LEU A 65 -11.81 12.63 -5.70
N VAL A 66 -12.37 11.43 -5.71
CA VAL A 66 -12.39 10.59 -6.90
C VAL A 66 -13.20 11.28 -8.01
N ASN A 67 -12.57 11.51 -9.15
CA ASN A 67 -13.17 12.05 -10.37
C ASN A 67 -12.78 11.18 -11.59
N GLU A 68 -13.10 11.61 -12.81
CA GLU A 68 -12.86 10.83 -14.03
C GLU A 68 -11.37 10.50 -14.30
N GLU A 69 -10.45 11.41 -13.97
CA GLU A 69 -9.01 11.20 -14.21
C GLU A 69 -8.47 9.97 -13.44
N PRO A 70 -8.58 9.88 -12.10
CA PRO A 70 -8.11 8.73 -11.36
C PRO A 70 -8.93 7.47 -11.68
N LEU A 71 -10.23 7.55 -11.99
CA LEU A 71 -11.02 6.37 -12.38
C LEU A 71 -10.44 5.64 -13.61
N ASN A 72 -9.96 6.39 -14.60
CA ASN A 72 -9.43 5.81 -15.84
C ASN A 72 -8.00 5.29 -15.70
N ALA A 73 -7.24 5.79 -14.72
CA ALA A 73 -5.81 5.51 -14.59
C ALA A 73 -5.45 4.66 -13.35
N ASN A 74 -6.33 4.53 -12.37
CA ASN A 74 -6.04 3.91 -11.07
C ASN A 74 -6.94 2.69 -10.82
N PHE A 75 -6.38 1.49 -11.03
CA PHE A 75 -7.09 0.22 -10.82
C PHE A 75 -7.47 -0.07 -9.36
N LEU A 76 -6.92 0.67 -8.39
CA LEU A 76 -7.30 0.53 -6.99
C LEU A 76 -8.66 1.16 -6.69
N ILE A 77 -9.23 1.93 -7.64
CA ILE A 77 -10.56 2.51 -7.51
C ILE A 77 -11.57 1.57 -8.19
N PRO A 78 -12.51 0.97 -7.43
CA PRO A 78 -13.55 0.14 -8.02
C PRO A 78 -14.43 0.95 -8.98
N PRO A 79 -14.86 0.38 -10.12
CA PRO A 79 -15.77 1.04 -11.06
C PRO A 79 -17.23 1.00 -10.55
N ASP A 80 -17.45 1.31 -9.26
CA ASP A 80 -18.75 1.42 -8.61
C ASP A 80 -18.87 2.81 -7.98
N GLU A 81 -19.75 3.65 -8.54
CA GLU A 81 -19.95 5.01 -8.07
C GLU A 81 -20.35 5.08 -6.59
N ASN A 82 -21.13 4.12 -6.10
CA ASN A 82 -21.52 4.10 -4.70
C ASN A 82 -20.33 3.83 -3.78
N ALA A 83 -19.28 3.17 -4.27
CA ALA A 83 -18.09 2.86 -3.51
C ALA A 83 -17.18 4.08 -3.32
N TYR A 84 -17.09 4.98 -4.31
CA TYR A 84 -16.15 6.11 -4.31
C TYR A 84 -16.79 7.51 -4.14
N ARG A 85 -18.11 7.64 -4.31
CA ARG A 85 -18.78 8.95 -4.21
C ARG A 85 -18.54 9.60 -2.84
N GLY A 86 -18.02 10.83 -2.86
CA GLY A 86 -17.75 11.62 -1.66
C GLY A 86 -16.51 11.18 -0.87
N ARG A 87 -15.72 10.23 -1.39
CA ARG A 87 -14.49 9.74 -0.77
C ARG A 87 -13.27 10.24 -1.53
N THR A 88 -12.17 10.39 -0.79
CA THR A 88 -10.88 10.78 -1.34
C THR A 88 -10.20 9.61 -2.05
N VAL A 89 -9.25 9.91 -2.95
CA VAL A 89 -8.44 8.89 -3.62
C VAL A 89 -7.68 8.05 -2.58
N ALA A 90 -7.11 8.68 -1.54
CA ALA A 90 -6.39 7.96 -0.49
C ALA A 90 -7.29 6.98 0.28
N GLU A 91 -8.51 7.36 0.64
CA GLU A 91 -9.46 6.48 1.34
C GLU A 91 -9.81 5.25 0.52
N ILE A 92 -10.09 5.42 -0.78
CA ILE A 92 -10.44 4.31 -1.66
C ILE A 92 -9.25 3.39 -1.90
N CYS A 93 -8.07 3.95 -2.20
CA CYS A 93 -6.88 3.16 -2.40
C CYS A 93 -6.47 2.41 -1.12
N CYS A 94 -6.68 3.00 0.06
CA CYS A 94 -6.42 2.35 1.33
C CYS A 94 -7.24 1.08 1.50
N ASP A 95 -8.55 1.12 1.23
CA ASP A 95 -9.42 -0.05 1.34
C ASP A 95 -8.99 -1.16 0.38
N SER A 96 -8.73 -0.81 -0.88
CA SER A 96 -8.26 -1.78 -1.87
C SER A 96 -6.92 -2.41 -1.47
N LEU A 97 -5.92 -1.61 -1.07
CA LEU A 97 -4.58 -2.09 -0.73
C LEU A 97 -4.56 -3.01 0.50
N ARG A 98 -5.43 -2.79 1.49
CA ARG A 98 -5.59 -3.72 2.64
C ARG A 98 -5.95 -5.13 2.19
N GLY A 99 -6.69 -5.26 1.09
CA GLY A 99 -7.04 -6.55 0.49
C GLY A 99 -5.85 -7.28 -0.17
N PHE A 100 -4.79 -6.58 -0.57
CA PHE A 100 -3.63 -7.21 -1.23
C PHE A 100 -2.71 -7.93 -0.26
N ASN A 101 -2.52 -7.37 0.94
CA ASN A 101 -1.65 -7.97 1.95
C ASN A 101 -2.07 -7.55 3.37
N PRO A 102 -2.75 -8.43 4.14
CA PRO A 102 -3.15 -8.15 5.51
C PRO A 102 -2.00 -7.93 6.49
N MET A 103 -0.77 -8.31 6.13
CA MET A 103 0.42 -8.11 6.96
C MET A 103 0.97 -6.68 6.89
N VAL A 104 0.51 -5.86 5.93
CA VAL A 104 0.97 -4.48 5.74
C VAL A 104 -0.04 -3.51 6.35
N LEU A 105 0.43 -2.64 7.25
CA LEU A 105 -0.42 -1.58 7.79
C LEU A 105 -0.62 -0.49 6.73
N VAL A 106 -1.84 -0.37 6.20
CA VAL A 106 -2.21 0.72 5.28
C VAL A 106 -3.14 1.71 5.99
N SER A 107 -2.74 2.98 5.98
CA SER A 107 -3.46 4.09 6.63
C SER A 107 -3.52 5.33 5.75
N VAL A 108 -4.38 6.28 6.11
CA VAL A 108 -4.57 7.55 5.41
C VAL A 108 -4.27 8.69 6.36
N VAL A 109 -3.60 9.72 5.86
CA VAL A 109 -3.41 11.00 6.54
C VAL A 109 -3.88 12.13 5.62
N LYS A 110 -4.44 13.17 6.22
CA LYS A 110 -4.82 14.38 5.47
C LYS A 110 -3.59 15.24 5.20
N ASP A 111 -3.60 15.92 4.06
CA ASP A 111 -2.63 16.95 3.74
C ASP A 111 -2.93 18.19 4.60
N VAL A 112 -1.97 18.56 5.45
CA VAL A 112 -2.11 19.68 6.40
C VAL A 112 -1.80 21.03 5.73
N CYS A 113 -1.35 21.02 4.47
CA CYS A 113 -0.88 22.20 3.74
C CYS A 113 -1.92 22.86 2.83
N GLN A 114 -3.21 22.50 2.92
CA GLN A 114 -4.30 23.12 2.15
C GLN A 114 -5.10 24.15 2.95
#